data_AF-A0A1B9ICE2-F1
#
_entry.id   AF-A0A1B9ICE2-F1
#
_cell.length_a   1.000
_cell.length_b   1.000
_cell.length_c   1.000
_cell.angle_alpha   90.00
_cell.angle_beta   90.00
_cell.angle_gamma   90.00
#
_symmetry.space_group_name_H-M   'P 1'
#
loop_
_entity.id
_entity.type
_entity.pdbx_description
1 polymer ?
#
loop_
_entity_poly.entity_id
_entity_poly.type
_entity_poly.pdbx_seq_one_letter_code
_entity_poly.pdbx_strand_id
1 'polypeptide(L)'
;MATSFVGRGMWPKIWLWICKGWVYIVAVGCLIMNLIVWIIIFIENTKCYTEKMDQYLGNDQRVYDRIDGDPNARYVANTNIPKHLGGPVFAAAFDVAMWMFILIAICADLFWRIPFCRRILGKFIIFKFISFSKLSLANYEFALLKESMWTNGLYYSPEQKFIDIEFFFLVASAFLKIFIVVATGSQTYTGLYPKQDQPQLDTPLFCLYATLCLAISIPFTIIALFYILHGMKMKEYKDELAAAEAAAKEKKKKESA
;
A
#
# COMPACT_ATOMS: atom_id res chain seq x y z
N MET A 1 -16.66 -24.24 38.28
CA MET A 1 -16.92 -24.28 36.83
C MET A 1 -16.61 -22.91 36.23
N ALA A 2 -15.38 -22.72 35.75
CA ALA A 2 -15.02 -21.60 34.90
C ALA A 2 -14.18 -22.21 33.77
N THR A 3 -14.92 -22.52 32.72
CA THR A 3 -14.50 -22.84 31.35
C THR A 3 -13.03 -22.57 31.02
N SER A 4 -12.27 -23.66 30.85
CA SER A 4 -11.21 -23.72 29.85
C SER A 4 -11.86 -23.63 28.45
N PHE A 5 -12.44 -22.47 28.12
CA PHE A 5 -13.25 -22.29 26.90
C PHE A 5 -12.41 -22.32 25.63
N VAL A 6 -11.09 -22.33 25.76
CA VAL A 6 -10.16 -22.41 24.64
C VAL A 6 -9.00 -23.31 25.07
N GLY A 7 -8.98 -24.57 24.61
CA GLY A 7 -7.84 -25.45 24.84
C GLY A 7 -6.54 -24.82 24.33
N ARG A 8 -5.37 -25.20 24.92
CA ARG A 8 -4.04 -24.63 24.57
C ARG A 8 -3.73 -24.61 23.07
N GLY A 9 -4.32 -25.51 22.27
CA GLY A 9 -4.18 -25.54 20.80
C GLY A 9 -5.15 -24.67 20.01
N MET A 10 -6.21 -24.14 20.63
CA MET A 10 -7.31 -23.42 19.97
C MET A 10 -7.10 -21.89 19.98
N TRP A 11 -6.43 -21.36 21.02
CA TRP A 11 -6.11 -19.93 21.14
C TRP A 11 -5.22 -19.41 20.00
N PRO A 12 -4.13 -20.12 19.58
CA PRO A 12 -3.31 -19.69 18.46
C PRO A 12 -4.08 -19.65 17.13
N LYS A 13 -5.05 -20.56 16.96
CA LYS A 13 -5.88 -20.61 15.75
C LYS A 13 -6.86 -19.45 15.69
N ILE A 14 -7.58 -19.18 16.77
CA ILE A 14 -8.53 -18.05 16.86
C ILE A 14 -7.79 -16.72 16.66
N TRP A 15 -6.63 -16.55 17.30
CA TRP A 15 -5.81 -15.35 17.14
C TRP A 15 -5.37 -15.12 15.69
N LEU A 16 -4.93 -16.17 14.99
CA LEU A 16 -4.61 -16.10 13.56
C LEU A 16 -5.83 -15.73 12.70
N TRP A 17 -7.02 -16.23 13.04
CA TRP A 17 -8.26 -15.84 12.35
C TRP A 17 -8.58 -14.36 12.54
N ILE A 18 -8.42 -13.83 13.76
CA ILE A 18 -8.58 -12.40 14.06
C ILE A 18 -7.57 -11.58 13.26
N CYS A 19 -6.29 -11.97 13.27
CA CYS A 19 -5.24 -11.29 12.49
C CYS A 19 -5.56 -11.28 10.99
N LYS A 20 -6.04 -12.40 10.44
CA LYS A 20 -6.48 -12.46 9.05
C LYS A 20 -7.68 -11.56 8.79
N GLY A 21 -8.71 -11.61 9.63
CA GLY A 21 -9.89 -10.76 9.52
C GLY A 21 -9.53 -9.27 9.58
N TRP A 22 -8.61 -8.89 10.46
CA TRP A 22 -8.08 -7.53 10.55
C TRP A 22 -7.45 -7.08 9.24
N VAL A 23 -6.54 -7.88 8.68
CA VAL A 23 -5.87 -7.53 7.42
C VAL A 23 -6.89 -7.46 6.26
N TYR A 24 -7.79 -8.43 6.14
CA TYR A 24 -8.76 -8.48 5.03
C TYR A 24 -9.81 -7.39 5.06
N ILE A 25 -10.33 -7.07 6.24
CA ILE A 25 -11.51 -6.22 6.36
C ILE A 25 -11.06 -4.81 6.72
N VAL A 26 -10.28 -4.68 7.80
CA VAL A 26 -9.93 -3.38 8.35
C VAL A 26 -8.82 -2.74 7.53
N ALA A 27 -7.67 -3.39 7.38
CA ALA A 27 -6.52 -2.79 6.71
C ALA A 27 -6.80 -2.50 5.22
N VAL A 28 -7.35 -3.49 4.50
CA VAL A 28 -7.76 -3.30 3.10
C VAL A 28 -8.92 -2.31 2.99
N GLY A 29 -9.89 -2.34 3.90
CA GLY A 29 -10.98 -1.37 3.94
C GLY A 29 -10.48 0.07 4.08
N CYS A 30 -9.53 0.32 4.99
CA CYS A 30 -8.90 1.64 5.15
C CYS A 30 -8.19 2.11 3.87
N LEU A 31 -7.53 1.20 3.15
CA LEU A 31 -6.89 1.52 1.87
C LEU A 31 -7.92 1.82 0.77
N ILE A 32 -9.01 1.04 0.69
CA ILE A 32 -10.11 1.30 -0.26
C ILE A 32 -10.77 2.66 0.03
N MET A 33 -10.98 3.00 1.30
CA MET A 33 -11.48 4.34 1.67
C MET A 33 -10.54 5.45 1.16
N ASN A 34 -9.22 5.29 1.32
CA ASN A 34 -8.26 6.24 0.78
C ASN A 34 -8.32 6.31 -0.75
N LEU A 35 -8.50 5.17 -1.44
CA LEU A 35 -8.65 5.16 -2.90
C LEU A 35 -9.86 5.99 -3.35
N ILE A 36 -11.00 5.81 -2.68
CA ILE A 36 -12.23 6.58 -2.94
C ILE A 36 -11.98 8.07 -2.72
N VAL A 37 -11.31 8.43 -1.62
CA VAL A 37 -10.92 9.83 -1.33
C VAL A 37 -10.14 10.43 -2.49
N TRP A 38 -9.10 9.76 -2.99
CA TRP A 38 -8.31 10.28 -4.10
C TRP A 38 -9.10 10.39 -5.41
N ILE A 39 -10.09 9.52 -5.64
CA ILE A 39 -11.00 9.65 -6.80
C ILE A 39 -11.89 10.89 -6.64
N ILE A 40 -12.43 11.14 -5.43
CA ILE A 40 -13.25 12.33 -5.14
C ILE A 40 -12.41 13.60 -5.33
N ILE A 41 -11.21 13.65 -4.74
CA ILE A 41 -10.28 14.78 -4.86
C ILE A 41 -10.00 15.10 -6.34
N PHE A 42 -9.70 14.09 -7.16
CA PHE A 42 -9.44 14.28 -8.57
C PHE A 42 -10.65 14.89 -9.31
N ILE A 43 -11.85 14.39 -9.03
CA ILE A 43 -13.10 14.88 -9.65
C ILE A 43 -13.38 16.33 -9.22
N GLU A 44 -13.30 16.62 -7.93
CA GLU A 44 -13.55 17.96 -7.39
C GLU A 44 -12.52 18.97 -7.88
N ASN A 45 -11.23 18.63 -7.84
CA ASN A 45 -10.16 19.47 -8.38
C ASN A 45 -10.39 19.76 -9.86
N THR A 46 -10.72 18.74 -10.67
CA THR A 46 -10.93 18.93 -12.11
C THR A 46 -12.14 19.80 -12.40
N LYS A 47 -13.26 19.60 -11.69
CA LYS A 47 -14.48 20.41 -11.86
C LYS A 47 -14.25 21.87 -11.46
N CYS A 48 -13.80 22.11 -10.23
CA CYS A 48 -13.57 23.46 -9.72
C CYS A 48 -12.50 24.20 -10.53
N TYR A 49 -11.47 23.50 -10.99
CA TYR A 49 -10.46 24.09 -11.87
C TYR A 49 -11.04 24.50 -13.22
N THR A 50 -11.82 23.63 -13.85
CA THR A 50 -12.42 23.91 -15.17
C THR A 50 -13.40 25.09 -15.08
N GLU A 51 -14.21 25.14 -14.02
CA GLU A 51 -15.16 26.24 -13.78
C GLU A 51 -14.48 27.60 -13.57
N LYS A 52 -13.31 27.62 -12.92
CA LYS A 52 -12.58 28.87 -12.64
C LYS A 52 -11.64 29.29 -13.76
N MET A 53 -10.96 28.33 -14.37
CA MET A 53 -9.82 28.59 -15.25
C MET A 53 -10.10 28.27 -16.73
N ASP A 54 -11.31 27.80 -17.08
CA ASP A 54 -11.76 27.54 -18.46
C ASP A 54 -10.74 26.76 -19.32
N GLN A 55 -10.01 25.81 -18.69
CA GLN A 55 -8.95 24.97 -19.28
C GLN A 55 -7.56 25.60 -19.47
N TYR A 56 -7.25 26.73 -18.82
CA TYR A 56 -5.89 27.25 -18.83
C TYR A 56 -4.91 26.23 -18.25
N LEU A 57 -3.86 25.85 -18.99
CA LEU A 57 -2.80 24.92 -18.55
C LEU A 57 -1.42 25.59 -18.46
N GLY A 58 -1.37 26.92 -18.55
CA GLY A 58 -0.12 27.67 -18.54
C GLY A 58 0.50 27.78 -17.15
N ASN A 59 1.72 28.30 -17.11
CA ASN A 59 2.51 28.45 -15.87
C ASN A 59 2.59 29.91 -15.38
N ASP A 60 1.77 30.81 -15.92
CA ASP A 60 1.79 32.22 -15.52
C ASP A 60 0.95 32.45 -14.25
N GLN A 61 1.63 32.65 -13.14
CA GLN A 61 1.05 33.00 -11.83
C GLN A 61 0.14 34.24 -11.92
N ARG A 62 0.45 35.23 -12.78
CA ARG A 62 -0.35 36.46 -12.90
C ARG A 62 -1.73 36.21 -13.48
N VAL A 63 -1.88 35.18 -14.31
CA VAL A 63 -3.17 34.75 -14.85
C VAL A 63 -4.01 34.14 -13.73
N TYR A 64 -3.41 33.25 -12.93
CA TYR A 64 -4.06 32.68 -11.76
C TYR A 64 -4.48 33.75 -10.75
N ASP A 65 -3.61 34.69 -10.41
CA ASP A 65 -3.91 35.74 -9.42
C ASP A 65 -4.99 36.71 -9.91
N ARG A 66 -5.06 36.96 -11.22
CA ARG A 66 -6.12 37.78 -11.83
C ARG A 66 -7.48 37.10 -11.74
N ILE A 67 -7.52 35.79 -11.97
CA ILE A 67 -8.76 35.01 -12.03
C ILE A 67 -9.27 34.68 -10.62
N ASP A 68 -8.38 34.27 -9.71
CA ASP A 68 -8.75 33.93 -8.33
C ASP A 68 -8.87 35.17 -7.42
N GLY A 69 -8.27 36.30 -7.79
CA GLY A 69 -8.34 37.55 -7.03
C GLY A 69 -7.53 37.58 -5.73
N ASP A 70 -6.77 36.52 -5.41
CA ASP A 70 -5.88 36.46 -4.25
C ASP A 70 -4.43 36.16 -4.67
N PRO A 71 -3.54 37.17 -4.71
CA PRO A 71 -2.13 37.02 -5.04
C PRO A 71 -1.31 36.26 -3.96
N ASN A 72 -1.82 36.16 -2.74
CA ASN A 72 -1.11 35.49 -1.64
C ASN A 72 -1.43 33.99 -1.59
N ALA A 73 -2.52 33.55 -2.22
CA ALA A 73 -2.87 32.14 -2.34
C ALA A 73 -1.92 31.42 -3.31
N ARG A 74 -1.26 30.36 -2.83
CA ARG A 74 -0.34 29.53 -3.64
C ARG A 74 -1.05 28.44 -4.46
N TYR A 75 -2.31 28.19 -4.15
CA TYR A 75 -3.18 27.22 -4.80
C TYR A 75 -4.34 27.95 -5.47
N VAL A 76 -4.88 27.34 -6.52
CA VAL A 76 -6.09 27.83 -7.16
C VAL A 76 -7.22 27.75 -6.14
N ALA A 77 -7.98 28.83 -5.99
CA ALA A 77 -8.93 28.95 -4.90
C ALA A 77 -9.93 27.78 -4.92
N ASN A 78 -10.23 27.24 -3.75
CA ASN A 78 -11.09 26.06 -3.58
C ASN A 78 -10.64 24.79 -4.34
N THR A 79 -9.33 24.63 -4.59
CA THR A 79 -8.76 23.41 -5.18
C THR A 79 -7.41 23.07 -4.53
N ASN A 80 -6.93 21.85 -4.77
CA ASN A 80 -5.57 21.42 -4.39
C ASN A 80 -4.54 21.60 -5.51
N ILE A 81 -4.87 22.41 -6.52
CA ILE A 81 -4.00 22.63 -7.68
C ILE A 81 -3.09 23.83 -7.41
N PRO A 82 -1.76 23.66 -7.41
CA PRO A 82 -0.83 24.77 -7.23
C PRO A 82 -0.87 25.72 -8.43
N LYS A 83 -0.70 27.02 -8.21
CA LYS A 83 -0.69 28.04 -9.28
C LYS A 83 0.60 28.10 -10.12
N HIS A 84 1.48 27.12 -9.97
CA HIS A 84 2.81 27.08 -10.59
C HIS A 84 3.13 25.68 -11.13
N LEU A 85 4.21 25.56 -11.90
CA LEU A 85 4.79 24.31 -12.43
C LEU A 85 3.84 23.47 -13.32
N GLY A 86 2.95 24.11 -14.09
CA GLY A 86 1.91 23.35 -14.80
C GLY A 86 1.03 22.57 -13.82
N GLY A 87 0.69 23.22 -12.70
CA GLY A 87 0.05 22.64 -11.54
C GLY A 87 -1.13 21.70 -11.80
N PRO A 88 -2.02 21.93 -12.79
CA PRO A 88 -3.11 21.00 -13.11
C PRO A 88 -2.59 19.64 -13.57
N VAL A 89 -1.55 19.64 -14.41
CA VAL A 89 -0.91 18.41 -14.91
C VAL A 89 -0.18 17.71 -13.78
N PHE A 90 0.52 18.46 -12.94
CA PHE A 90 1.20 17.91 -11.76
C PHE A 90 0.21 17.27 -10.78
N ALA A 91 -0.88 17.97 -10.43
CA ALA A 91 -1.92 17.47 -9.54
C ALA A 91 -2.57 16.21 -10.10
N ALA A 92 -2.97 16.21 -11.38
CA ALA A 92 -3.53 15.03 -12.03
C ALA A 92 -2.55 13.84 -12.04
N ALA A 93 -1.28 14.07 -12.35
CA ALA A 93 -0.25 13.03 -12.32
C ALA A 93 -0.03 12.48 -10.90
N PHE A 94 -0.08 13.36 -9.89
CA PHE A 94 0.03 12.98 -8.49
C PHE A 94 -1.17 12.14 -8.03
N ASP A 95 -2.41 12.56 -8.35
CA ASP A 95 -3.64 11.83 -8.02
C ASP A 95 -3.60 10.40 -8.60
N VAL A 96 -3.22 10.26 -9.87
CA VAL A 96 -3.07 8.95 -10.53
C VAL A 96 -1.96 8.12 -9.88
N ALA A 97 -0.82 8.73 -9.53
CA ALA A 97 0.25 8.05 -8.83
C ALA A 97 -0.21 7.53 -7.45
N MET A 98 -1.04 8.31 -6.74
CA MET A 98 -1.61 7.92 -5.46
C MET A 98 -2.56 6.72 -5.58
N TRP A 99 -3.39 6.67 -6.63
CA TRP A 99 -4.19 5.47 -6.92
C TRP A 99 -3.31 4.23 -7.07
N MET A 100 -2.23 4.35 -7.84
CA MET A 100 -1.27 3.26 -8.04
C MET A 100 -0.59 2.82 -6.74
N PHE A 101 -0.14 3.77 -5.91
CA PHE A 101 0.47 3.46 -4.61
C PHE A 101 -0.50 2.76 -3.65
N ILE A 102 -1.76 3.17 -3.62
CA ILE A 102 -2.79 2.52 -2.80
C ILE A 102 -3.06 1.09 -3.29
N LEU A 103 -3.17 0.88 -4.60
CA LEU A 103 -3.35 -0.47 -5.17
C LEU A 103 -2.15 -1.38 -4.88
N ILE A 104 -0.94 -0.85 -4.92
CA ILE A 104 0.28 -1.58 -4.53
C ILE A 104 0.24 -1.93 -3.05
N ALA A 105 -0.17 -1.00 -2.17
CA ALA A 105 -0.31 -1.25 -0.74
C ALA A 105 -1.37 -2.34 -0.45
N ILE A 106 -2.49 -2.35 -1.16
CA ILE A 106 -3.51 -3.41 -1.06
C ILE A 106 -2.92 -4.76 -1.49
N CYS A 107 -2.19 -4.77 -2.61
CA CYS A 107 -1.52 -5.99 -3.06
C CYS A 107 -0.48 -6.47 -2.03
N ALA A 108 0.24 -5.55 -1.39
CA ALA A 108 1.23 -5.86 -0.35
C ALA A 108 0.61 -6.42 0.93
N ASP A 109 -0.65 -6.10 1.25
CA ASP A 109 -1.36 -6.71 2.37
C ASP A 109 -1.93 -8.08 2.03
N LEU A 110 -2.31 -8.30 0.77
CA LEU A 110 -3.00 -9.50 0.30
C LEU A 110 -2.09 -10.53 -0.37
N PHE A 111 -0.81 -10.21 -0.55
CA PHE A 111 0.15 -11.05 -1.26
C PHE A 111 0.17 -12.48 -0.74
N TRP A 112 0.11 -12.69 0.58
CA TRP A 112 0.24 -14.01 1.17
C TRP A 112 -0.92 -14.95 0.83
N ARG A 113 -2.08 -14.43 0.43
CA ARG A 113 -3.25 -15.23 0.02
C ARG A 113 -3.43 -15.30 -1.48
N ILE A 114 -3.33 -14.15 -2.15
CA ILE A 114 -3.75 -14.01 -3.54
C ILE A 114 -2.51 -14.10 -4.43
N PRO A 115 -2.37 -15.16 -5.25
CA PRO A 115 -1.22 -15.31 -6.14
C PRO A 115 -1.13 -14.19 -7.18
N PHE A 116 -2.26 -13.61 -7.57
CA PHE A 116 -2.32 -12.43 -8.44
C PHE A 116 -1.61 -11.21 -7.82
N CYS A 117 -1.86 -10.91 -6.54
CA CYS A 117 -1.20 -9.80 -5.83
C CYS A 117 0.32 -10.00 -5.79
N ARG A 118 0.81 -11.24 -5.59
CA ARG A 118 2.25 -11.54 -5.68
C ARG A 118 2.81 -11.29 -7.08
N ARG A 119 2.10 -11.71 -8.13
CA ARG A 119 2.54 -11.49 -9.52
C ARG A 119 2.63 -10.00 -9.84
N ILE A 120 1.67 -9.19 -9.40
CA ILE A 120 1.72 -7.73 -9.56
C ILE A 120 2.95 -7.14 -8.85
N LEU A 121 3.15 -7.48 -7.57
CA LEU A 121 4.27 -6.99 -6.78
C LEU A 121 5.62 -7.41 -7.37
N GLY A 122 5.74 -8.67 -7.79
CA GLY A 122 6.95 -9.19 -8.44
C GLY A 122 7.27 -8.41 -9.72
N LYS A 123 6.28 -8.15 -10.57
CA LYS A 123 6.49 -7.34 -11.79
C LYS A 123 6.93 -5.91 -11.48
N PHE A 124 6.36 -5.29 -10.43
CA PHE A 124 6.72 -3.92 -10.03
C PHE A 124 8.16 -3.82 -9.51
N ILE A 125 8.60 -4.81 -8.73
CA ILE A 125 9.97 -4.88 -8.21
C ILE A 125 10.97 -5.10 -9.36
N ILE A 126 10.67 -6.00 -10.30
CA ILE A 126 11.49 -6.25 -11.50
C ILE A 126 11.62 -4.98 -12.35
N PHE A 127 10.51 -4.29 -12.60
CA PHE A 127 10.49 -3.10 -13.45
C PHE A 127 11.33 -1.94 -12.88
N LYS A 128 11.26 -1.71 -11.55
CA LYS A 128 12.14 -0.73 -10.88
C LYS A 128 13.61 -1.12 -10.99
N PHE A 129 13.94 -2.40 -10.88
CA PHE A 129 15.33 -2.86 -10.94
C PHE A 129 15.93 -2.76 -12.35
N ILE A 130 15.17 -3.05 -13.42
CA ILE A 130 15.64 -2.88 -14.81
C ILE A 130 15.87 -1.40 -15.14
N SER A 131 15.00 -0.51 -14.69
CA SER A 131 15.18 0.94 -14.91
C SER A 131 16.32 1.52 -14.07
N PHE A 132 16.53 1.04 -12.84
CA PHE A 132 17.61 1.52 -11.97
C PHE A 132 18.99 0.95 -12.35
N SER A 133 19.06 -0.32 -12.76
CA SER A 133 20.30 -0.95 -13.24
C SER A 133 20.81 -0.37 -14.57
N LYS A 134 19.91 0.15 -15.42
CA LYS A 134 20.31 0.91 -16.60
C LYS A 134 20.85 2.32 -16.28
N LEU A 135 20.48 2.88 -15.12
CA LEU A 135 20.90 4.22 -14.70
C LEU A 135 22.20 4.20 -13.87
N SER A 136 22.59 3.04 -13.33
CA SER A 136 23.76 2.87 -12.45
C SER A 136 24.74 1.87 -13.06
N LEU A 137 25.48 2.32 -14.09
CA LEU A 137 26.55 1.55 -14.76
C LEU A 137 27.94 1.80 -14.12
N ALA A 138 27.97 2.19 -12.85
CA ALA A 138 29.21 2.37 -12.10
C ALA A 138 29.08 1.78 -10.69
N ASN A 139 30.01 0.89 -10.36
CA ASN A 139 30.40 0.40 -9.04
C ASN A 139 29.84 -0.96 -8.56
N TYR A 140 30.81 -1.78 -8.13
CA TYR A 140 30.71 -3.13 -7.60
C TYR A 140 29.87 -3.26 -6.31
N GLU A 141 29.49 -2.14 -5.66
CA GLU A 141 28.61 -2.15 -4.48
C GLU A 141 27.19 -2.65 -4.78
N PHE A 142 26.77 -2.65 -6.05
CA PHE A 142 25.43 -3.11 -6.43
C PHE A 142 25.23 -4.62 -6.27
N ALA A 143 26.29 -5.43 -6.28
CA ALA A 143 26.18 -6.89 -6.11
C ALA A 143 25.74 -7.28 -4.70
N LEU A 144 26.19 -6.54 -3.68
CA LEU A 144 25.80 -6.77 -2.28
C LEU A 144 24.37 -6.27 -2.01
N LEU A 145 24.00 -5.16 -2.64
CA LEU A 145 22.62 -4.64 -2.64
C LEU A 145 21.65 -5.57 -3.41
N LYS A 146 22.18 -6.32 -4.38
CA LYS A 146 21.50 -7.38 -5.15
C LYS A 146 21.40 -8.70 -4.37
N GLU A 147 21.93 -8.81 -3.17
CA GLU A 147 21.55 -9.88 -2.22
C GLU A 147 20.68 -9.33 -1.09
N SER A 148 20.87 -8.06 -0.69
CA SER A 148 20.16 -7.47 0.44
C SER A 148 18.77 -6.88 0.13
N MET A 149 18.47 -6.56 -1.14
CA MET A 149 17.15 -6.04 -1.57
C MET A 149 16.26 -7.12 -2.22
N TRP A 150 16.74 -8.36 -2.25
CA TRP A 150 16.06 -9.48 -2.90
C TRP A 150 15.21 -10.22 -1.89
N THR A 151 13.92 -9.91 -1.88
CA THR A 151 12.96 -10.74 -1.15
C THR A 151 12.77 -12.05 -1.93
N ASN A 152 13.58 -13.06 -1.62
CA ASN A 152 13.48 -14.40 -2.22
C ASN A 152 12.07 -15.01 -2.07
N GLY A 153 11.26 -14.54 -1.11
CA GLY A 153 9.87 -14.97 -0.93
C GLY A 153 8.80 -14.34 -1.85
N LEU A 154 9.14 -13.38 -2.73
CA LEU A 154 8.17 -12.71 -3.63
C LEU A 154 8.22 -13.17 -5.10
N TYR A 155 9.30 -13.83 -5.52
CA TYR A 155 9.44 -14.31 -6.89
C TYR A 155 8.76 -15.67 -7.07
N TYR A 156 8.23 -15.90 -8.28
CA TYR A 156 7.56 -17.14 -8.64
C TYR A 156 8.60 -18.14 -9.15
N SER A 157 9.37 -18.73 -8.23
CA SER A 157 10.05 -20.00 -8.49
C SER A 157 9.23 -21.12 -7.85
N PRO A 158 9.05 -22.29 -8.49
CA PRO A 158 8.36 -23.44 -7.90
C PRO A 158 8.93 -23.86 -6.52
N GLU A 159 10.17 -23.45 -6.24
CA GLU A 159 10.94 -23.80 -5.06
C GLU A 159 11.02 -22.69 -3.99
N GLN A 160 10.54 -21.47 -4.27
CA GLN A 160 10.63 -20.34 -3.34
C GLN A 160 9.49 -20.38 -2.31
N LYS A 161 9.86 -20.52 -1.04
CA LYS A 161 8.94 -20.69 0.10
C LYS A 161 8.69 -19.35 0.78
N PHE A 162 7.56 -19.22 1.48
CA PHE A 162 7.24 -18.00 2.24
C PHE A 162 8.22 -17.74 3.39
N ILE A 163 9.02 -18.75 3.73
CA ILE A 163 10.18 -18.68 4.63
C ILE A 163 11.12 -17.52 4.27
N ASP A 164 11.20 -17.15 3.00
CA ASP A 164 12.13 -16.11 2.52
C ASP A 164 11.50 -14.73 2.35
N ILE A 165 10.26 -14.53 2.82
CA ILE A 165 9.70 -13.18 2.91
C ILE A 165 10.43 -12.45 4.03
N GLU A 166 11.19 -11.43 3.64
CA GLU A 166 12.03 -10.65 4.53
C GLU A 166 11.22 -9.57 5.26
N PHE A 167 11.63 -9.28 6.49
CA PHE A 167 11.13 -8.17 7.32
C PHE A 167 11.10 -6.84 6.55
N PHE A 168 12.07 -6.65 5.65
CA PHE A 168 12.16 -5.51 4.75
C PHE A 168 10.87 -5.23 3.96
N PHE A 169 10.18 -6.26 3.47
CA PHE A 169 8.96 -6.07 2.68
C PHE A 169 7.80 -5.52 3.52
N LEU A 170 7.65 -6.00 4.76
CA LEU A 170 6.64 -5.50 5.69
C LEU A 170 6.90 -4.04 6.06
N VAL A 171 8.17 -3.71 6.31
CA VAL A 171 8.61 -2.35 6.62
C VAL A 171 8.37 -1.42 5.42
N ALA A 172 8.73 -1.85 4.21
CA ALA A 172 8.49 -1.07 2.99
C ALA A 172 6.99 -0.82 2.74
N SER A 173 6.14 -1.82 2.98
CA SER A 173 4.68 -1.66 2.92
C SER A 173 4.18 -0.65 3.96
N ALA A 174 4.70 -0.70 5.19
CA ALA A 174 4.36 0.28 6.22
C ALA A 174 4.77 1.71 5.83
N PHE A 175 5.98 1.91 5.31
CA PHE A 175 6.44 3.22 4.83
C PHE A 175 5.57 3.75 3.69
N LEU A 176 5.18 2.90 2.74
CA LEU A 176 4.27 3.29 1.67
C LEU A 176 2.92 3.77 2.21
N LYS A 177 2.38 3.09 3.23
CA LYS A 177 1.13 3.52 3.88
C LYS A 177 1.30 4.80 4.67
N ILE A 178 2.42 5.01 5.35
CA ILE A 178 2.72 6.28 6.02
C ILE A 178 2.78 7.41 4.98
N PHE A 179 3.42 7.18 3.84
CA PHE A 179 3.42 8.13 2.73
C PHE A 179 2.00 8.44 2.26
N ILE A 180 1.15 7.42 2.08
CA ILE A 180 -0.27 7.61 1.72
C ILE A 180 -1.00 8.44 2.79
N VAL A 181 -0.81 8.15 4.07
CA VAL A 181 -1.41 8.92 5.19
C VAL A 181 -1.00 10.38 5.12
N VAL A 182 0.29 10.67 4.93
CA VAL A 182 0.79 12.05 4.86
C VAL A 182 0.27 12.75 3.60
N ALA A 183 0.27 12.06 2.46
CA ALA A 183 -0.24 12.60 1.21
C ALA A 183 -1.74 12.90 1.30
N THR A 184 -2.58 11.93 1.69
CA THR A 184 -4.03 12.12 1.86
C THR A 184 -4.33 13.18 2.92
N GLY A 185 -3.61 13.15 4.05
CA GLY A 185 -3.75 14.13 5.13
C GLY A 185 -3.32 15.54 4.74
N SER A 186 -2.43 15.70 3.76
CA SER A 186 -2.13 17.04 3.23
C SER A 186 -3.32 17.63 2.48
N GLN A 187 -4.13 16.78 1.83
CA GLN A 187 -5.27 17.19 1.01
C GLN A 187 -6.47 17.62 1.87
N THR A 188 -6.52 17.27 3.16
CA THR A 188 -7.61 17.68 4.07
C THR A 188 -7.55 19.16 4.43
N TYR A 189 -6.36 19.76 4.38
CA TYR A 189 -6.13 21.14 4.82
C TYR A 189 -5.93 22.12 3.66
N THR A 190 -5.68 21.60 2.46
CA THR A 190 -5.63 22.40 1.25
C THR A 190 -7.02 22.39 0.60
N GLY A 191 -7.49 23.57 0.22
CA GLY A 191 -8.34 23.75 -0.97
C GLY A 191 -9.78 23.26 -0.99
N LEU A 192 -10.23 22.23 -0.27
CA LEU A 192 -11.57 21.67 -0.49
C LEU A 192 -12.66 22.41 0.32
N TYR A 193 -12.89 23.68 0.00
CA TYR A 193 -14.06 24.41 0.46
C TYR A 193 -15.03 24.60 -0.71
N PRO A 194 -15.87 23.60 -1.04
CA PRO A 194 -16.92 23.85 -2.00
C PRO A 194 -17.83 24.93 -1.42
N LYS A 195 -17.95 26.08 -2.12
CA LYS A 195 -19.11 26.95 -1.95
C LYS A 195 -20.29 26.15 -2.50
N GLN A 196 -20.87 25.31 -1.67
CA GLN A 196 -21.97 24.44 -2.04
C GLN A 196 -23.23 24.95 -1.33
N ASP A 197 -24.22 25.36 -2.12
CA ASP A 197 -25.55 25.74 -1.63
C ASP A 197 -26.33 24.53 -1.06
N GLN A 198 -25.80 23.30 -1.21
CA GLN A 198 -26.33 22.08 -0.61
C GLN A 198 -25.20 21.21 -0.04
N PRO A 199 -25.33 20.70 1.20
CA PRO A 199 -24.28 19.93 1.86
C PRO A 199 -24.21 18.51 1.28
N GLN A 200 -23.50 18.33 0.17
CA GLN A 200 -23.26 17.03 -0.42
C GLN A 200 -21.83 16.58 -0.11
N LEU A 201 -21.69 15.84 1.00
CA LEU A 201 -20.48 15.20 1.48
C LEU A 201 -19.36 16.18 1.90
N ASP A 202 -19.05 16.23 3.20
CA ASP A 202 -17.89 16.98 3.71
C ASP A 202 -16.60 16.23 3.32
N THR A 203 -16.13 16.47 2.09
CA THR A 203 -14.93 15.84 1.53
C THR A 203 -13.70 16.03 2.43
N PRO A 204 -13.41 17.23 2.99
CA PRO A 204 -12.34 17.39 3.99
C PRO A 204 -12.48 16.45 5.19
N LEU A 205 -13.68 16.35 5.77
CA LEU A 205 -13.92 15.49 6.93
C LEU A 205 -13.79 14.01 6.57
N PHE A 206 -14.29 13.59 5.41
CA PHE A 206 -14.15 12.22 4.92
C PHE A 206 -12.68 11.85 4.67
N CYS A 207 -11.91 12.77 4.06
CA CYS A 207 -10.47 12.63 3.88
C CYS A 207 -9.74 12.48 5.23
N LEU A 208 -10.14 13.26 6.24
CA LEU A 208 -9.56 13.19 7.58
C LEU A 208 -9.83 11.83 8.23
N TYR A 209 -11.08 11.35 8.16
CA TYR A 209 -11.43 10.02 8.66
C TYR A 209 -10.65 8.90 7.95
N ALA A 210 -10.56 8.93 6.61
CA ALA A 210 -9.80 7.94 5.85
C ALA A 210 -8.31 7.95 6.24
N THR A 211 -7.75 9.12 6.48
CA THR A 211 -6.36 9.31 6.91
C THR A 211 -6.13 8.74 8.31
N LEU A 212 -6.98 9.06 9.28
CA LEU A 212 -6.87 8.59 10.67
C LEU A 212 -7.06 7.07 10.77
N CYS A 213 -8.06 6.54 10.07
CA CYS A 213 -8.31 5.10 10.01
C CYS A 213 -7.09 4.36 9.46
N LEU A 214 -6.51 4.84 8.35
CA LEU A 214 -5.30 4.23 7.78
C LEU A 214 -4.11 4.36 8.74
N ALA A 215 -3.87 5.54 9.32
CA ALA A 215 -2.77 5.78 10.24
C ALA A 215 -2.79 4.82 11.45
N ILE A 216 -3.95 4.66 12.08
CA ILE A 216 -4.14 3.75 13.21
C ILE A 216 -4.01 2.30 12.75
N SER A 217 -4.49 1.95 11.55
CA SER A 217 -4.43 0.57 11.06
C SER A 217 -3.00 0.06 10.82
N ILE A 218 -2.03 0.93 10.52
CA ILE A 218 -0.65 0.55 10.18
C ILE A 218 0.02 -0.32 11.26
N PRO A 219 0.16 0.12 12.53
CA PRO A 219 0.82 -0.68 13.56
C PRO A 219 0.15 -2.04 13.78
N PHE A 220 -1.18 -2.08 13.80
CA PHE A 220 -1.92 -3.35 13.95
C PHE A 220 -1.76 -4.27 12.74
N THR A 221 -1.69 -3.71 11.53
CA THR A 221 -1.47 -4.49 10.31
C THR A 221 -0.09 -5.12 10.30
N ILE A 222 0.95 -4.40 10.75
CA ILE A 222 2.31 -4.93 10.90
C ILE A 222 2.30 -6.13 11.85
N ILE A 223 1.71 -5.96 13.05
CA ILE A 223 1.61 -7.03 14.05
C ILE A 223 0.84 -8.24 13.48
N ALA A 224 -0.30 -8.00 12.84
CA ALA A 224 -1.11 -9.07 12.25
C ALA A 224 -0.36 -9.83 11.15
N LEU A 225 0.34 -9.12 10.26
CA LEU A 225 1.16 -9.74 9.21
C LEU A 225 2.34 -10.54 9.78
N PHE A 226 2.97 -10.08 10.87
CA PHE A 226 3.99 -10.86 11.58
C PHE A 226 3.45 -12.21 12.05
N TYR A 227 2.29 -12.21 12.72
CA TYR A 227 1.68 -13.46 13.19
C TYR A 227 1.26 -14.36 12.04
N ILE A 228 0.68 -13.80 10.97
CA ILE A 228 0.25 -14.58 9.79
C ILE A 228 1.47 -15.24 9.13
N LEU A 229 2.54 -14.48 8.87
CA LEU A 229 3.74 -14.99 8.22
C LEU A 229 4.45 -16.02 9.09
N HIS A 230 4.58 -15.76 10.39
CA HIS A 230 5.18 -16.73 11.33
C HIS A 230 4.36 -18.03 11.37
N GLY A 231 3.03 -17.92 11.41
CA GLY A 231 2.13 -19.09 11.34
C GLY A 231 2.27 -19.88 10.03
N MET A 232 2.53 -19.22 8.91
CA MET A 232 2.78 -19.87 7.62
C MET A 232 4.14 -20.56 7.59
N LYS A 233 5.22 -19.90 8.02
CA LYS A 233 6.57 -20.49 8.12
C LYS A 233 6.57 -21.74 8.99
N MET A 234 5.89 -21.69 10.14
CA MET A 234 5.76 -22.84 11.04
C MET A 234 4.98 -24.02 10.44
N LYS A 235 4.02 -23.75 9.55
CA LYS A 235 3.30 -24.81 8.85
C LYS A 235 4.18 -25.47 7.80
N GLU A 236 4.86 -24.67 6.98
CA GLU A 236 5.78 -25.16 5.95
C GLU A 236 6.90 -26.02 6.55
N TYR A 237 7.50 -25.58 7.66
CA TYR A 237 8.52 -26.34 8.37
C TYR A 237 8.03 -27.72 8.86
N LYS A 238 6.78 -27.80 9.34
CA LYS A 238 6.17 -29.07 9.77
C LYS A 238 5.89 -29.99 8.58
N ASP A 239 5.43 -29.43 7.48
CA ASP A 239 5.16 -30.18 6.25
C ASP A 239 6.47 -30.77 5.68
N GLU A 240 7.58 -30.03 5.75
CA GLU A 240 8.92 -30.51 5.37
C GLU A 240 9.44 -31.63 6.27
N LEU A 241 9.30 -31.48 7.59
CA LEU A 241 9.70 -32.52 8.54
C LEU A 241 8.93 -33.82 8.29
N ALA A 242 7.62 -33.71 8.06
CA ALA A 242 6.77 -34.86 7.76
C ALA A 242 7.16 -35.54 6.43
N ALA A 243 7.50 -34.76 5.40
CA ALA A 243 7.99 -35.28 4.12
C ALA A 243 9.35 -36.00 4.27
N ALA A 244 10.26 -35.44 5.06
CA ALA A 244 11.56 -36.05 5.35
C ALA A 244 11.41 -37.36 6.13
N GLU A 245 10.53 -37.40 7.13
CA GLU A 245 10.21 -38.62 7.89
C GLU A 245 9.58 -39.71 7.01
N ALA A 246 8.68 -39.33 6.08
CA ALA A 246 8.08 -40.26 5.13
C ALA A 246 9.14 -40.85 4.18
N ALA A 247 10.01 -40.01 3.62
CA ALA A 247 11.10 -40.44 2.75
C ALA A 247 12.11 -41.36 3.49
N ALA A 248 12.40 -41.07 4.76
CA ALA A 248 13.27 -41.91 5.59
C ALA A 248 12.63 -43.29 5.88
N LYS A 249 11.32 -43.33 6.13
CA LYS A 249 10.57 -44.60 6.30
C LYS A 249 10.56 -45.44 5.03
N GLU A 250 10.39 -44.82 3.86
CA GLU A 250 10.44 -45.53 2.58
C GLU A 250 11.84 -46.09 2.27
N LYS A 251 12.91 -45.34 2.55
CA LYS A 251 14.29 -45.83 2.41
C LYS A 251 14.54 -47.06 3.28
N LYS A 252 14.18 -46.99 4.57
CA LYS A 252 14.31 -48.13 5.50
C LYS A 252 13.53 -49.35 5.01
N LYS A 253 12.34 -49.16 4.45
CA LYS A 253 11.52 -50.26 3.91
C LYS A 253 12.15 -50.93 2.69
N LYS A 254 12.84 -50.17 1.84
CA LYS A 254 13.57 -50.70 0.66
C LYS A 254 14.87 -51.40 1.03
N GLU A 255 15.52 -51.00 2.12
CA GLU A 255 16.74 -51.67 2.62
C GLU A 255 16.43 -52.97 3.38
N SER A 256 15.20 -53.13 3.87
CA SER A 256 14.73 -54.33 4.56
C SER A 256 14.05 -55.37 3.65
N ALA A 257 13.91 -55.09 2.36
CA ALA A 257 13.27 -55.94 1.35
C ALA A 257 14.31 -56.50 0.39
#